data_AF-A0A1S3YL25-F1
#
_entry.id   AF-A0A1S3YL25-F1
#
_cell.length_a   1.000
_cell.length_b   1.000
_cell.length_c   1.000
_cell.angle_alpha   90.00
_cell.angle_beta   90.00
_cell.angle_gamma   90.00
#
_symmetry.space_group_name_H-M   'P 1'
#
loop_
_entity.id
_entity.type
_entity.pdbx_description
1 polymer ?
#
loop_
_entity_poly.entity_id
_entity_poly.type
_entity_poly.pdbx_seq_one_letter_code
_entity_poly.pdbx_strand_id
1 'polypeptide(L)'
;MPSDKALINISTWDGTITSTDFYVAAVNFAEQWNNLDLGFPHWSWINCPKGPLLAASKDDRNECGLAGIEDLTCSNEDVFSDTAILVQKHSQERHHYDFHVVYSSSFRVPVLYFRAYCSDGEPLAKEDLERDLPAYTAQELAISKWTFMTQEEHPYLNRPWYTLHPCGTGDWMKLLFSNEPSAVSQGGVAVEKYMISWFSVVCPIFGLKIPLKLFVNVSSCITVQPTSLKMFLM
;
A
#
# COMPACT_ATOMS: atom_id res chain seq x y z
N MET A 1 0.73 -36.42 6.50
CA MET A 1 2.02 -35.92 7.01
C MET A 1 1.76 -34.52 7.52
N PRO A 2 2.10 -34.17 8.77
CA PRO A 2 2.04 -32.77 9.17
C PRO A 2 3.05 -32.03 8.29
N SER A 3 2.60 -31.00 7.59
CA SER A 3 3.52 -30.07 6.93
C SER A 3 4.44 -29.51 8.00
N ASP A 4 5.75 -29.68 7.89
CA ASP A 4 6.72 -29.01 8.76
C ASP A 4 6.51 -27.51 8.60
N LYS A 5 5.72 -26.91 9.50
CA LYS A 5 5.46 -25.48 9.46
C LYS A 5 6.76 -24.76 9.80
N ALA A 6 7.24 -23.93 8.88
CA ALA A 6 8.41 -23.10 9.14
C ALA A 6 8.15 -22.25 10.41
N LEU A 7 9.04 -22.35 11.39
CA LEU A 7 8.97 -21.64 12.65
C LEU A 7 10.04 -20.55 12.71
N ILE A 8 9.62 -19.36 13.11
CA ILE A 8 10.49 -18.22 13.45
C ILE A 8 10.87 -18.34 14.92
N ASN A 9 12.16 -18.42 15.23
CA ASN A 9 12.64 -18.41 16.62
C ASN A 9 12.58 -17.00 17.20
N ILE A 10 11.59 -16.74 18.06
CA ILE A 10 11.29 -15.40 18.59
C ILE A 10 12.43 -14.84 19.46
N SER A 11 13.18 -15.70 20.16
CA SER A 11 14.21 -15.26 21.11
C SER A 11 15.35 -14.49 20.45
N THR A 12 15.66 -14.83 19.19
CA THR A 12 16.73 -14.20 18.39
C THR A 12 16.19 -13.35 17.25
N TRP A 13 14.87 -13.26 17.10
CA TRP A 13 14.24 -12.62 15.96
C TRP A 13 14.28 -11.10 16.04
N ASP A 14 14.48 -10.44 14.90
CA ASP A 14 14.49 -8.99 14.73
C ASP A 14 13.17 -8.45 14.13
N GLY A 15 12.16 -9.32 13.98
CA GLY A 15 10.86 -8.96 13.41
C GLY A 15 10.82 -8.91 11.88
N THR A 16 11.92 -9.26 11.21
CA THR A 16 12.03 -9.29 9.74
C THR A 16 11.76 -10.69 9.18
N ILE A 17 11.45 -10.78 7.89
CA ILE A 17 11.23 -12.07 7.22
C ILE A 17 12.01 -12.14 5.91
N THR A 18 12.31 -13.36 5.47
CA THR A 18 12.91 -13.58 4.15
C THR A 18 11.87 -13.41 3.04
N SER A 19 12.31 -13.25 1.80
CA SER A 19 11.41 -13.22 0.63
C SER A 19 10.61 -14.51 0.47
N THR A 20 11.21 -15.66 0.81
CA THR A 20 10.55 -16.97 0.81
C THR A 20 9.47 -17.04 1.89
N ASP A 21 9.79 -16.60 3.10
CA ASP A 21 8.83 -16.58 4.21
C ASP A 21 7.68 -15.61 3.94
N PHE A 22 7.99 -14.46 3.34
CA PHE A 22 6.97 -13.53 2.85
C PHE A 22 6.04 -14.19 1.85
N TYR A 23 6.58 -14.87 0.83
CA TYR A 23 5.77 -15.57 -0.16
C TYR A 23 4.83 -16.60 0.49
N VAL A 24 5.36 -17.46 1.37
CA VAL A 24 4.57 -18.48 2.08
C VAL A 24 3.47 -17.85 2.92
N ALA A 25 3.79 -16.84 3.72
CA ALA A 25 2.83 -16.16 4.58
C ALA A 25 1.79 -15.38 3.76
N ALA A 26 2.18 -14.77 2.65
CA ALA A 26 1.32 -13.99 1.76
C ALA A 26 0.31 -14.86 1.03
N VAL A 27 0.76 -15.98 0.45
CA VAL A 27 -0.12 -16.96 -0.21
C VAL A 27 -1.13 -17.54 0.78
N ASN A 28 -0.65 -17.95 1.96
CA ASN A 28 -1.52 -18.50 3.00
C ASN A 28 -2.57 -17.46 3.45
N PHE A 29 -2.17 -16.22 3.70
CA PHE A 29 -3.10 -15.15 4.02
C PHE A 29 -4.13 -14.91 2.90
N ALA A 30 -3.69 -14.86 1.63
CA ALA A 30 -4.57 -14.65 0.49
C ALA A 30 -5.60 -15.78 0.35
N GLU A 31 -5.19 -17.04 0.51
CA GLU A 31 -6.10 -18.19 0.53
C GLU A 31 -7.14 -18.06 1.64
N GLN A 32 -6.70 -17.76 2.88
CA GLN A 32 -7.63 -17.59 3.98
C GLN A 32 -8.60 -16.42 3.77
N TRP A 33 -8.13 -15.28 3.27
CA TRP A 33 -8.96 -14.11 2.97
C TRP A 33 -9.99 -14.42 1.88
N ASN A 34 -9.54 -15.01 0.77
CA ASN A 34 -10.37 -15.28 -0.40
C ASN A 34 -11.45 -16.35 -0.13
N ASN A 35 -11.24 -17.19 0.88
CA ASN A 35 -12.24 -18.16 1.34
C ASN A 35 -13.34 -17.53 2.21
N LEU A 36 -13.26 -16.22 2.49
CA LEU A 36 -14.25 -15.49 3.26
C LEU A 36 -15.15 -14.67 2.33
N ASP A 37 -16.46 -14.89 2.41
CA ASP A 37 -17.47 -14.08 1.72
C ASP A 37 -17.65 -12.72 2.40
N LEU A 38 -16.67 -11.83 2.22
CA LEU A 38 -16.64 -10.51 2.86
C LEU A 38 -17.22 -9.39 1.98
N GLY A 39 -17.50 -9.69 0.71
CA GLY A 39 -17.82 -8.68 -0.30
C GLY A 39 -16.63 -7.82 -0.72
N PHE A 40 -15.42 -8.18 -0.30
CA PHE A 40 -14.17 -7.56 -0.75
C PHE A 40 -13.56 -8.30 -1.94
N PRO A 41 -12.78 -7.62 -2.79
CA PRO A 41 -12.01 -8.29 -3.83
C PRO A 41 -11.02 -9.31 -3.23
N HIS A 42 -10.65 -10.28 -4.06
CA HIS A 42 -9.68 -11.30 -3.69
C HIS A 42 -8.26 -10.75 -3.74
N TRP A 43 -7.41 -11.16 -2.80
CA TRP A 43 -5.97 -11.01 -2.93
C TRP A 43 -5.47 -11.92 -4.05
N SER A 44 -4.72 -11.33 -4.98
CA SER A 44 -4.09 -12.07 -6.07
C SER A 44 -2.58 -11.86 -6.07
N TRP A 45 -1.84 -12.93 -6.33
CA TRP A 45 -0.39 -12.86 -6.48
C TRP A 45 -0.05 -12.45 -7.92
N ILE A 46 0.84 -11.46 -8.06
CA ILE A 46 1.33 -11.01 -9.36
C ILE A 46 2.79 -11.42 -9.51
N ASN A 47 3.05 -12.29 -10.48
CA ASN A 47 4.40 -12.61 -10.91
C ASN A 47 4.90 -11.47 -11.82
N CYS A 48 5.66 -10.54 -11.26
CA CYS A 48 6.37 -9.56 -12.07
C CYS A 48 7.62 -10.21 -12.67
N PRO A 49 7.80 -10.19 -14.01
CA PRO A 49 9.04 -10.64 -14.60
C PRO A 49 10.19 -9.75 -14.11
N LYS A 50 11.25 -10.36 -13.57
CA LYS A 50 12.48 -9.67 -13.16
C LYS A 50 13.12 -9.01 -14.39
N GLY A 51 12.80 -7.74 -14.62
CA GLY A 51 13.47 -6.88 -15.60
C GLY A 51 14.25 -5.79 -14.86
N PRO A 52 15.51 -5.50 -15.24
CA PRO A 52 16.27 -4.43 -14.60
C PRO A 52 15.64 -3.07 -14.95
N LEU A 53 15.09 -2.36 -13.96
CA LEU A 53 14.74 -0.96 -14.11
C LEU A 53 15.99 -0.10 -13.82
N LEU A 54 17.00 -0.23 -14.69
CA LEU A 54 18.13 0.69 -14.77
C LEU A 54 18.25 1.17 -16.21
N ALA A 55 17.47 2.18 -16.57
CA ALA A 55 17.86 3.09 -17.64
C ALA A 55 18.29 4.40 -16.98
N ALA A 56 19.57 4.46 -16.62
CA ALA A 56 20.24 5.70 -16.30
C ALA A 56 20.28 6.57 -17.57
N SER A 57 19.50 7.63 -17.63
CA SER A 57 19.80 8.74 -18.54
C SER A 57 20.78 9.66 -17.83
N LYS A 58 22.07 9.34 -17.91
CA LYS A 58 23.12 10.34 -17.69
C LYS A 58 23.23 11.16 -18.97
N ASP A 59 22.86 12.43 -18.83
CA ASP A 59 23.54 13.63 -19.31
C ASP A 59 24.43 13.44 -20.55
N ASP A 60 23.97 13.90 -21.72
CA ASP A 60 24.84 14.41 -22.77
C ASP A 60 24.41 15.85 -23.09
N ARG A 61 25.15 16.78 -22.50
CA ARG A 61 25.31 18.14 -23.02
C ARG A 61 25.84 18.05 -24.45
N ASN A 62 25.06 18.52 -25.42
CA ASN A 62 25.64 19.05 -26.65
C ASN A 62 24.96 20.36 -27.04
N GLU A 63 25.75 21.41 -26.87
CA GLU A 63 25.56 22.77 -27.34
C GLU A 63 25.85 22.81 -28.85
N CYS A 64 24.95 23.41 -29.65
CA CYS A 64 25.29 24.33 -30.76
C CYS A 64 24.06 24.62 -31.66
N GLY A 65 23.90 25.89 -32.02
CA GLY A 65 23.38 26.25 -33.34
C GLY A 65 22.22 27.26 -33.40
N LEU A 66 22.54 28.53 -33.21
CA LEU A 66 21.71 29.67 -33.65
C LEU A 66 21.62 29.73 -35.19
N ALA A 67 20.39 29.78 -35.72
CA ALA A 67 19.93 30.45 -36.95
C ALA A 67 18.41 30.23 -36.99
N GLY A 68 17.51 31.22 -36.92
CA GLY A 68 17.38 32.40 -37.76
C GLY A 68 15.90 32.47 -38.20
N ILE A 69 15.12 33.27 -37.46
CA ILE A 69 13.88 34.02 -37.76
C ILE A 69 13.08 33.60 -39.00
N GLU A 70 11.77 33.33 -38.85
CA GLU A 70 10.69 34.01 -39.61
C GLU A 70 9.41 34.17 -38.76
N ASP A 71 8.79 35.32 -38.95
CA ASP A 71 7.81 36.02 -38.14
C ASP A 71 6.40 35.73 -38.66
N LEU A 72 5.49 35.22 -37.81
CA LEU A 72 4.05 35.28 -38.10
C LEU A 72 3.30 35.83 -36.90
N THR A 73 3.11 37.14 -36.97
CA THR A 73 2.08 37.87 -36.24
C THR A 73 0.69 37.34 -36.60
N CYS A 74 -0.14 37.07 -35.60
CA CYS A 74 -1.58 37.12 -35.77
C CYS A 74 -2.19 37.79 -34.54
N SER A 75 -2.43 39.09 -34.67
CA SER A 75 -3.41 39.80 -33.85
C SER A 75 -4.79 39.20 -34.10
N ASN A 76 -5.51 38.85 -33.03
CA ASN A 76 -6.94 39.10 -32.90
C ASN A 76 -7.31 39.01 -31.41
N GLU A 77 -8.01 40.04 -30.97
CA GLU A 77 -8.56 40.21 -29.65
C GLU A 77 -9.82 39.35 -29.56
N ASP A 78 -9.74 38.24 -28.84
CA ASP A 78 -10.93 37.53 -28.36
C ASP A 78 -10.80 37.41 -26.85
N VAL A 79 -11.63 38.21 -26.16
CA VAL A 79 -11.88 38.07 -24.73
C VAL A 79 -12.61 36.74 -24.55
N PHE A 80 -11.84 35.66 -24.44
CA PHE A 80 -12.38 34.39 -23.99
C PHE A 80 -12.65 34.55 -22.49
N SER A 81 -13.91 34.82 -22.16
CA SER A 81 -14.40 34.78 -20.79
C SER A 81 -14.33 33.33 -20.32
N ASP A 82 -13.15 32.94 -19.84
CA ASP A 82 -12.89 31.65 -19.20
C ASP A 82 -13.59 31.67 -17.83
N THR A 83 -14.90 31.54 -17.87
CA THR A 83 -15.69 31.27 -16.67
C THR A 83 -15.48 29.80 -16.38
N ALA A 84 -14.35 29.46 -15.75
CA ALA A 84 -14.10 28.15 -15.20
C ALA A 84 -15.30 27.79 -14.30
N ILE A 85 -16.17 26.92 -14.79
CA ILE A 85 -17.28 26.38 -14.00
C ILE A 85 -16.61 25.45 -12.99
N LEU A 86 -16.40 25.96 -11.77
CA LEU A 86 -16.12 25.12 -10.61
C LEU A 86 -17.36 24.25 -10.39
N VAL A 87 -17.40 23.09 -11.03
CA VAL A 87 -18.35 22.04 -10.68
C VAL A 87 -18.03 21.68 -9.25
N GLN A 88 -18.78 22.26 -8.30
CA GLN A 88 -18.81 21.77 -6.94
C GLN A 88 -19.26 20.31 -7.04
N LYS A 89 -18.32 19.38 -6.87
CA LYS A 89 -18.58 17.94 -6.75
C LYS A 89 -19.39 17.72 -5.47
N HIS A 90 -20.68 18.03 -5.54
CA HIS A 90 -21.68 17.75 -4.52
C HIS A 90 -22.42 16.49 -4.96
N SER A 91 -21.70 15.38 -4.95
CA SER A 91 -22.28 14.04 -4.96
C SER A 91 -21.51 13.23 -3.94
N GLN A 92 -22.18 12.27 -3.30
CA GLN A 92 -21.55 11.18 -2.57
C GLN A 92 -20.73 10.35 -3.58
N GLU A 93 -19.63 10.91 -4.06
CA GLU A 93 -18.80 10.31 -5.09
C GLU A 93 -18.10 9.12 -4.45
N ARG A 94 -18.26 7.95 -5.08
CA ARG A 94 -17.63 6.74 -4.58
C ARG A 94 -16.16 6.80 -4.95
N HIS A 95 -15.31 6.89 -3.94
CA HIS A 95 -13.87 6.77 -4.11
C HIS A 95 -13.47 5.30 -4.26
N HIS A 96 -12.46 5.06 -5.10
CA HIS A 96 -11.91 3.75 -5.40
C HIS A 96 -10.52 3.62 -4.80
N TYR A 97 -10.21 2.42 -4.30
CA TYR A 97 -8.96 2.14 -3.61
C TYR A 97 -8.30 0.87 -4.12
N ASP A 98 -7.08 1.00 -4.62
CA ASP A 98 -6.24 -0.14 -4.98
C ASP A 98 -5.16 -0.31 -3.91
N PHE A 99 -4.95 -1.54 -3.43
CA PHE A 99 -3.91 -1.85 -2.45
C PHE A 99 -2.96 -2.92 -2.97
N HIS A 100 -1.68 -2.63 -2.90
CA HIS A 100 -0.58 -3.47 -3.33
C HIS A 100 0.35 -3.73 -2.16
N VAL A 101 0.68 -4.99 -1.87
CA VAL A 101 1.72 -5.33 -0.89
C VAL A 101 2.96 -5.82 -1.61
N VAL A 102 4.10 -5.19 -1.32
CA VAL A 102 5.38 -5.49 -1.93
C VAL A 102 6.39 -5.86 -0.84
N TYR A 103 7.16 -6.92 -1.03
CA TYR A 103 8.30 -7.21 -0.16
C TYR A 103 9.44 -6.23 -0.42
N SER A 104 9.94 -5.57 0.63
CA SER A 104 11.16 -4.77 0.56
C SER A 104 12.38 -5.60 0.93
N SER A 105 13.29 -5.80 -0.02
CA SER A 105 14.57 -6.48 0.25
C SER A 105 15.48 -5.70 1.21
N SER A 106 15.42 -4.37 1.19
CA SER A 106 16.25 -3.51 2.04
C SER A 106 15.82 -3.55 3.50
N PHE A 107 14.50 -3.52 3.75
CA PHE A 107 13.95 -3.54 5.10
C PHE A 107 13.61 -4.96 5.58
N ARG A 108 13.54 -5.95 4.68
CA ARG A 108 13.16 -7.34 4.93
C ARG A 108 11.77 -7.48 5.56
N VAL A 109 10.83 -6.66 5.08
CA VAL A 109 9.44 -6.57 5.58
C VAL A 109 8.47 -6.28 4.41
N PRO A 110 7.18 -6.59 4.56
CA PRO A 110 6.13 -6.13 3.63
C PRO A 110 5.93 -4.61 3.70
N VAL A 111 5.62 -4.02 2.55
CA VAL A 111 5.33 -2.59 2.36
C VAL A 111 3.98 -2.46 1.66
N LEU A 112 3.09 -1.65 2.23
CA LEU A 112 1.80 -1.36 1.61
C LEU A 112 1.91 -0.14 0.71
N TYR A 113 1.61 -0.32 -0.57
CA TYR A 113 1.32 0.75 -1.51
C TYR A 113 -0.19 0.83 -1.72
N PHE A 114 -0.74 2.04 -1.78
CA PHE A 114 -2.14 2.22 -2.15
C PHE A 114 -2.35 3.44 -3.05
N ARG A 115 -3.47 3.40 -3.79
CA ARG A 115 -3.92 4.51 -4.62
C ARG A 115 -5.40 4.73 -4.39
N ALA A 116 -5.78 5.99 -4.15
CA ALA A 116 -7.17 6.44 -4.09
C ALA A 116 -7.49 7.28 -5.32
N TYR A 117 -8.65 7.08 -5.92
CA TYR A 117 -9.08 7.83 -7.11
C TYR A 117 -10.60 7.99 -7.18
N CYS A 118 -11.03 9.06 -7.83
CA CYS A 118 -12.42 9.38 -8.11
C CYS A 118 -13.00 8.45 -9.19
N SER A 119 -14.32 8.49 -9.40
CA SER A 119 -14.97 7.66 -10.42
C SER A 119 -14.57 8.03 -11.86
N ASP A 120 -14.06 9.24 -12.05
CA ASP A 120 -13.44 9.73 -13.30
C ASP A 120 -12.01 9.23 -13.53
N GLY A 121 -11.41 8.54 -12.54
CA GLY A 121 -10.05 8.00 -12.59
C GLY A 121 -8.97 8.96 -12.08
N GLU A 122 -9.33 10.21 -11.74
CA GLU A 122 -8.38 11.20 -11.23
C GLU A 122 -7.91 10.84 -9.81
N PRO A 123 -6.63 11.04 -9.47
CA PRO A 123 -6.13 10.81 -8.13
C PRO A 123 -6.90 11.63 -7.09
N LEU A 124 -7.23 11.01 -5.96
CA LEU A 124 -7.92 11.70 -4.88
C LEU A 124 -6.99 12.73 -4.24
N ALA A 125 -7.50 13.94 -3.99
CA ALA A 125 -6.77 14.95 -3.24
C ALA A 125 -6.51 14.47 -1.81
N LYS A 126 -5.42 14.92 -1.21
CA LYS A 126 -5.01 14.52 0.14
C LYS A 126 -6.09 14.85 1.18
N GLU A 127 -6.75 15.98 1.03
CA GLU A 127 -7.80 16.45 1.94
C GLU A 127 -9.03 15.55 1.90
N ASP A 128 -9.38 15.02 0.73
CA ASP A 128 -10.49 14.08 0.58
C ASP A 128 -10.10 12.68 1.06
N LEU A 129 -8.86 12.25 0.81
CA LEU A 129 -8.31 11.03 1.39
C LEU A 129 -8.36 11.06 2.93
N GLU A 130 -7.98 12.18 3.55
CA GLU A 130 -8.03 12.35 5.02
C GLU A 130 -9.46 12.24 5.57
N ARG A 131 -10.48 12.66 4.81
CA ARG A 131 -11.90 12.53 5.20
C ARG A 131 -12.40 11.09 5.15
N ASP A 132 -11.82 10.26 4.29
CA ASP A 132 -12.18 8.84 4.17
C ASP A 132 -11.49 7.95 5.19
N LEU A 133 -10.46 8.44 5.88
CA LEU A 133 -9.80 7.68 6.94
C LEU A 133 -10.62 7.75 8.24
N PRO A 134 -10.62 6.69 9.07
CA PRO A 134 -11.27 6.73 10.37
C PRO A 134 -10.77 7.90 11.22
N ALA A 135 -11.66 8.54 11.99
CA ALA A 135 -11.32 9.72 12.79
C ALA A 135 -10.18 9.48 13.80
N TYR A 136 -10.08 8.28 14.37
CA TYR A 136 -8.95 7.93 15.25
C TYR A 136 -7.64 7.87 14.47
N THR A 137 -7.67 7.34 13.24
CA THR A 137 -6.50 7.31 12.36
C THR A 137 -6.14 8.74 11.95
N ALA A 138 -7.11 9.57 11.58
CA ALA A 138 -6.85 10.98 11.27
C ALA A 138 -6.26 11.73 12.48
N GLN A 139 -6.71 11.44 13.70
CA GLN A 139 -6.19 12.03 14.95
C GLN A 139 -4.78 11.53 15.27
N GLU A 140 -4.50 10.23 15.15
CA GLU A 140 -3.15 9.69 15.30
C GLU A 140 -2.21 10.24 14.21
N LEU A 141 -2.67 10.31 12.94
CA LEU A 141 -1.93 10.91 11.82
C LEU A 141 -1.65 12.41 12.02
N ALA A 142 -2.52 13.12 12.74
CA ALA A 142 -2.34 14.53 13.11
C ALA A 142 -1.36 14.71 14.28
N ILE A 143 -1.34 13.79 15.25
CA ILE A 143 -0.44 13.81 16.42
C ILE A 143 0.96 13.33 16.03
N SER A 144 1.07 12.18 15.36
CA SER A 144 2.28 11.70 14.70
C SER A 144 2.27 12.17 13.24
N LYS A 145 2.48 13.47 13.04
CA LYS A 145 2.55 14.19 11.75
C LYS A 145 2.90 13.30 10.56
N TRP A 146 1.96 12.63 9.91
CA TRP A 146 2.17 11.98 8.61
C TRP A 146 3.41 11.05 8.50
N THR A 147 4.05 10.64 9.60
CA THR A 147 5.47 10.20 9.58
C THR A 147 5.67 8.84 8.91
N PHE A 148 4.58 8.17 8.55
CA PHE A 148 4.61 6.88 7.88
C PHE A 148 3.97 6.90 6.50
N MET A 149 3.27 7.94 6.05
CA MET A 149 2.61 7.92 4.74
C MET A 149 3.27 8.89 3.77
N THR A 150 3.95 8.36 2.76
CA THR A 150 4.67 9.13 1.73
C THR A 150 4.15 8.79 0.34
N GLN A 151 4.49 9.59 -0.66
CA GLN A 151 4.21 9.29 -2.06
C GLN A 151 5.52 8.83 -2.71
N GLU A 152 5.54 7.62 -3.23
CA GLU A 152 6.70 7.01 -3.88
C GLU A 152 6.29 6.40 -5.22
N GLU A 153 7.26 6.22 -6.11
CA GLU A 153 7.02 5.50 -7.36
C GLU A 153 6.78 4.02 -7.07
N HIS A 154 5.67 3.47 -7.56
CA HIS A 154 5.39 2.06 -7.34
C HIS A 154 6.41 1.19 -8.07
N PRO A 155 7.06 0.22 -7.39
CA PRO A 155 8.21 -0.50 -7.94
C PRO A 155 8.03 -1.20 -9.29
N TYR A 156 6.78 -1.52 -9.65
CA TYR A 156 6.44 -2.22 -10.89
C TYR A 156 5.60 -1.41 -11.88
N LEU A 157 5.13 -0.22 -11.51
CA LEU A 157 4.10 0.49 -12.29
C LEU A 157 4.51 1.90 -12.75
N ASN A 158 5.74 2.33 -12.46
CA ASN A 158 6.33 3.60 -12.89
C ASN A 158 5.39 4.82 -12.76
N ARG A 159 4.64 4.86 -11.65
CA ARG A 159 3.66 5.91 -11.35
C ARG A 159 3.60 6.11 -9.85
N PRO A 160 3.23 7.30 -9.36
CA PRO A 160 3.19 7.57 -7.94
C PRO A 160 2.05 6.81 -7.25
N TRP A 161 2.37 6.24 -6.10
CA TRP A 161 1.44 5.63 -5.16
C TRP A 161 1.74 6.15 -3.76
N TYR A 162 0.73 6.17 -2.90
CA TYR A 162 0.99 6.37 -1.48
C TYR A 162 1.58 5.08 -0.90
N THR A 163 2.47 5.20 0.06
CA THR A 163 3.11 4.07 0.73
C THR A 163 3.18 4.30 2.22
N LEU A 164 3.03 3.22 2.98
CA LEU A 164 3.38 3.20 4.39
C LEU A 164 4.86 2.88 4.54
N HIS A 165 5.66 3.87 4.94
CA HIS A 165 7.09 3.76 5.08
C HIS A 165 7.44 2.62 6.05
N PRO A 166 8.31 1.68 5.64
CA PRO A 166 8.53 0.44 6.39
C PRO A 166 9.36 0.59 7.67
N CYS A 167 9.89 1.79 7.97
CA CYS A 167 10.65 2.04 9.20
C CYS A 167 9.85 1.59 10.44
N GLY A 168 10.52 0.84 11.31
CA GLY A 168 9.91 0.33 12.54
C GLY A 168 9.05 -0.92 12.35
N THR A 169 8.78 -1.38 11.10
CA THR A 169 8.00 -2.60 10.85
C THR A 169 8.58 -3.83 11.54
N GLY A 170 9.90 -4.01 11.46
CA GLY A 170 10.57 -5.08 12.21
C GLY A 170 10.34 -4.94 13.72
N ASP A 171 10.55 -3.75 14.27
CA ASP A 171 10.45 -3.51 15.73
C ASP A 171 9.06 -3.82 16.28
N TRP A 172 8.00 -3.31 15.64
CA TRP A 172 6.65 -3.56 16.12
C TRP A 172 6.18 -4.99 15.82
N MET A 173 6.62 -5.63 14.72
CA MET A 173 6.35 -7.05 14.48
C MET A 173 7.00 -7.92 15.56
N LYS A 174 8.25 -7.65 15.91
CA LYS A 174 8.94 -8.33 17.01
C LYS A 174 8.17 -8.18 18.33
N LEU A 175 7.69 -6.98 18.63
CA LEU A 175 6.94 -6.70 19.85
C LEU A 175 5.61 -7.46 19.89
N LEU A 176 4.85 -7.48 18.78
CA LEU A 176 3.58 -8.20 18.68
C LEU A 176 3.73 -9.68 19.04
N PHE A 177 4.77 -10.33 18.52
CA PHE A 177 4.99 -11.77 18.76
C PHE A 177 5.67 -12.07 20.10
N SER A 178 6.44 -11.14 20.65
CA SER A 178 7.04 -11.30 21.99
C SER A 178 6.00 -11.30 23.10
N ASN A 179 4.87 -10.60 22.89
CA ASN A 179 3.77 -10.51 23.84
C ASN A 179 2.74 -11.65 23.68
N GLU A 180 2.95 -12.59 22.75
CA GLU A 180 2.00 -13.66 22.47
C GLU A 180 2.34 -14.93 23.28
N PRO A 181 1.49 -15.33 24.26
CA PRO A 181 1.81 -16.40 25.21
C PRO A 181 2.05 -17.78 24.55
N SER A 182 1.38 -18.07 23.43
CA SER A 182 1.55 -19.35 22.72
C SER A 182 2.88 -19.43 21.97
N ALA A 183 3.37 -18.30 21.49
CA ALA A 183 4.65 -18.14 20.82
C ALA A 183 5.84 -18.43 21.76
N VAL A 184 5.76 -17.91 22.98
CA VAL A 184 6.81 -18.08 24.01
C VAL A 184 6.85 -19.52 24.53
N SER A 185 5.69 -20.18 24.64
CA SER A 185 5.60 -21.57 25.13
C SER A 185 5.97 -22.63 24.08
N GLN A 186 5.82 -22.33 22.79
CA GLN A 186 6.18 -23.24 21.69
C GLN A 186 7.61 -23.03 21.14
N GLY A 187 8.35 -22.04 21.65
CA GLY A 187 9.72 -21.76 21.21
C GLY A 187 9.83 -21.15 19.80
N GLY A 188 8.71 -20.74 19.20
CA GLY A 188 8.66 -20.17 17.86
C GLY A 188 7.26 -19.80 17.37
N VAL A 189 7.21 -19.05 16.27
CA VAL A 189 5.98 -18.61 15.59
C VAL A 189 5.92 -19.22 14.20
N ALA A 190 4.78 -19.77 13.80
CA ALA A 190 4.57 -20.18 12.42
C ALA A 190 4.68 -18.98 11.47
N VAL A 191 5.55 -19.08 10.45
CA VAL A 191 5.75 -18.05 9.41
C VAL A 191 4.43 -17.56 8.82
N GLU A 192 3.47 -18.47 8.65
CA GLU A 192 2.10 -18.21 8.17
C GLU A 192 1.38 -17.10 8.96
N LYS A 193 1.70 -16.92 10.25
CA LYS A 193 1.10 -15.90 11.11
C LYS A 193 1.68 -14.49 10.85
N TYR A 194 2.79 -14.35 10.13
CA TYR A 194 3.43 -13.04 9.97
C TYR A 194 2.53 -12.05 9.22
N MET A 195 2.02 -12.45 8.05
CA MET A 195 1.21 -11.55 7.22
C MET A 195 -0.10 -11.16 7.88
N ILE A 196 -0.77 -12.10 8.53
CA ILE A 196 -2.01 -11.82 9.25
C ILE A 196 -1.77 -10.86 10.44
N SER A 197 -0.68 -11.04 11.19
CA SER A 197 -0.29 -10.11 12.27
C SER A 197 0.08 -8.73 11.71
N TRP A 198 0.82 -8.66 10.61
CA TRP A 198 1.18 -7.41 9.96
C TRP A 198 -0.06 -6.63 9.50
N PHE A 199 -0.98 -7.30 8.80
CA PHE A 199 -2.23 -6.67 8.38
C PHE A 199 -3.06 -6.21 9.58
N SER A 200 -2.98 -6.88 10.75
CA SER A 200 -3.80 -6.52 11.91
C SER A 200 -3.51 -5.12 12.45
N VAL A 201 -2.31 -4.61 12.16
CA VAL A 201 -1.89 -3.23 12.46
C VAL A 201 -2.16 -2.30 11.28
N VAL A 202 -1.93 -2.77 10.05
CA VAL A 202 -2.00 -1.93 8.84
C VAL A 202 -3.42 -1.70 8.32
N CYS A 203 -4.28 -2.73 8.30
CA CYS A 203 -5.65 -2.62 7.80
C CYS A 203 -6.51 -1.57 8.53
N PRO A 204 -6.47 -1.49 9.88
CA PRO A 204 -7.25 -0.50 10.62
C PRO A 204 -6.99 0.95 10.18
N ILE A 205 -5.78 1.28 9.70
CA ILE A 205 -5.45 2.61 9.18
C ILE A 205 -6.46 3.06 8.10
N PHE A 206 -6.93 2.13 7.27
CA PHE A 206 -7.89 2.40 6.20
C PHE A 206 -9.34 2.11 6.60
N GLY A 207 -9.60 1.89 7.89
CA GLY A 207 -10.90 1.42 8.36
C GLY A 207 -11.26 0.01 7.86
N LEU A 208 -10.28 -0.74 7.33
CA LEU A 208 -10.44 -2.12 6.95
C LEU A 208 -10.31 -2.97 8.22
N LYS A 209 -11.33 -3.76 8.51
CA LYS A 209 -11.28 -4.74 9.59
C LYS A 209 -10.90 -6.07 8.99
N ILE A 210 -9.81 -6.66 9.49
CA ILE A 210 -9.55 -8.07 9.22
C ILE A 210 -10.70 -8.85 9.83
N PRO A 211 -11.45 -9.61 9.03
CA PRO A 211 -12.53 -10.41 9.55
C PRO A 211 -11.95 -11.31 10.61
N LEU A 212 -12.55 -11.23 11.78
CA LEU A 212 -12.11 -12.07 12.85
C LEU A 212 -12.37 -13.56 12.52
N LYS A 213 -12.95 -14.00 11.40
CA LYS A 213 -12.79 -15.44 11.02
C LYS A 213 -11.32 -15.84 10.80
N LEU A 214 -10.43 -14.86 10.61
CA LEU A 214 -8.97 -15.01 10.65
C LEU A 214 -8.39 -14.96 12.09
N PHE A 215 -9.17 -14.55 13.11
CA PHE A 215 -8.75 -14.34 14.53
C PHE A 215 -9.79 -14.68 15.67
N VAL A 216 -10.97 -15.24 15.39
CA VAL A 216 -12.31 -15.32 16.09
C VAL A 216 -13.34 -14.13 16.02
N ASN A 217 -14.34 -14.24 15.12
CA ASN A 217 -15.58 -13.49 14.71
C ASN A 217 -16.13 -12.18 15.38
N VAL A 218 -16.31 -11.06 14.62
CA VAL A 218 -17.31 -9.95 14.76
C VAL A 218 -17.37 -9.11 13.46
N SER A 219 -18.55 -8.64 13.04
CA SER A 219 -18.78 -7.69 11.93
C SER A 219 -18.97 -6.25 12.44
N SER A 220 -18.40 -5.23 11.77
CA SER A 220 -18.80 -3.82 11.94
C SER A 220 -18.23 -2.90 10.84
N CYS A 221 -18.79 -1.69 10.74
CA CYS A 221 -18.63 -0.66 9.70
C CYS A 221 -17.21 -0.45 9.13
N ILE A 222 -17.17 -0.19 7.83
CA ILE A 222 -16.00 -0.06 6.95
C ILE A 222 -16.00 1.34 6.34
N THR A 223 -14.88 2.06 6.41
CA THR A 223 -14.76 3.41 5.83
C THR A 223 -14.28 3.37 4.38
N VAL A 224 -13.37 2.46 4.03
CA VAL A 224 -12.83 2.29 2.68
C VAL A 224 -13.21 0.94 2.08
N GLN A 225 -13.71 0.93 0.84
CA GLN A 225 -14.02 -0.28 0.08
C GLN A 225 -12.92 -0.54 -0.97
N PRO A 226 -12.08 -1.58 -0.82
CA PRO A 226 -11.06 -1.92 -1.80
C PRO A 226 -11.68 -2.28 -3.15
N THR A 227 -11.13 -1.72 -4.22
CA THR A 227 -11.43 -2.05 -5.62
C THR A 227 -10.51 -3.13 -6.16
N SER A 228 -9.25 -3.16 -5.72
CA SER A 228 -8.26 -4.19 -6.11
C SER A 228 -7.27 -4.48 -4.99
N LEU A 229 -6.89 -5.75 -4.82
CA LEU A 229 -5.91 -6.23 -3.84
C LEU A 229 -4.87 -7.13 -4.51
N LYS A 230 -3.59 -6.74 -4.47
CA LYS A 230 -2.50 -7.45 -5.17
C LYS A 230 -1.25 -7.60 -4.30
N MET A 231 -0.54 -8.71 -4.45
CA MET A 231 0.74 -8.95 -3.78
C MET A 231 1.86 -9.20 -4.78
N PHE A 232 3.06 -8.71 -4.47
CA PHE A 232 4.22 -8.73 -5.35
C PHE A 232 5.50 -9.10 -4.59
N LEU A 233 6.44 -9.74 -5.29
CA LEU A 233 7.80 -10.00 -4.82
C LEU A 233 8.82 -9.44 -5.81
N MET A 234 9.79 -8.66 -5.29
CA MET A 234 10.89 -8.07 -6.07
C MET A 234 11.92 -9.12 -6.47
#